data_AF-A5J052-F1
#
_entry.id   AF-A5J052-F1
#
_cell.length_a   1.000
_cell.length_b   1.000
_cell.length_c   1.000
_cell.angle_alpha   90.00
_cell.angle_beta   90.00
_cell.angle_gamma   90.00
#
_symmetry.space_group_name_H-M   'P 1'
#
loop_
_entity.id
_entity.type
_entity.pdbx_description
1 polymer ?
#
loop_
_entity_poly.entity_id
_entity_poly.type
_entity_poly.pdbx_seq_one_letter_code
_entity_poly.pdbx_strand_id
1 'polypeptide(L)'
;TNTIINLCLGIITLFLMYGAMRTYLLYLKVYTKETSLPTIGTIHKNALKKSNKTLRLDKQEYISIPSSFLAFLAGLIDGDGYIQISKTPKGFITMKLVISLHLEDISTLEYIHSVLKLGKINIYKDLKSPTCKLVINKTDLQEVLFPLFIYNNIFFLTNTRIDQFNLAMYILRNDIKLQSEISEVKNVPFVFEIPKSPVDYTLLPFFKNWIVGFKHPWRYPDLIEFVRENPLTYKRVKKEYKRLCSNRKSYYNLLKYCRDLEHVNKK
;
A
#
# COMPACT_ATOMS: atom_id res chain seq x y z
N THR A 1 23.97 3.27 55.86
CA THR A 1 22.54 3.56 55.60
C THR A 1 22.37 4.70 54.59
N ASN A 2 22.99 5.87 54.81
CA ASN A 2 22.87 7.02 53.89
C ASN A 2 23.36 6.77 52.45
N THR A 3 24.40 5.95 52.25
CA THR A 3 24.95 5.65 50.93
C THR A 3 23.99 4.83 50.05
N ILE A 4 23.27 3.88 50.65
CA ILE A 4 22.29 3.03 49.96
C ILE A 4 21.05 3.86 49.58
N ILE A 5 20.60 4.73 50.49
CA ILE A 5 19.46 5.64 50.24
C ILE A 5 19.79 6.60 49.09
N ASN A 6 21.00 7.17 49.06
CA ASN A 6 21.43 8.06 47.98
C ASN A 6 21.53 7.33 46.63
N LEU A 7 21.97 6.07 46.62
CA LEU A 7 22.02 5.25 45.41
C LEU A 7 20.61 4.95 44.87
N CYS A 8 19.67 4.59 45.75
CA CYS A 8 18.28 4.35 45.38
C CYS A 8 17.61 5.61 44.81
N LEU A 9 17.82 6.77 45.43
CA LEU A 9 17.34 8.06 44.92
C LEU A 9 17.91 8.38 43.54
N GLY A 10 19.22 8.14 43.34
CA GLY A 10 19.87 8.30 42.04
C GLY A 10 19.23 7.45 40.94
N ILE A 11 18.97 6.16 41.22
CA ILE A 11 18.32 5.24 40.27
C ILE A 11 16.90 5.72 39.93
N ILE A 12 16.11 6.12 40.94
CA ILE A 12 14.74 6.62 40.74
C ILE A 12 14.75 7.88 39.87
N THR A 13 15.65 8.83 40.15
CA THR A 13 15.76 10.04 39.34
C THR A 13 16.15 9.75 37.89
N LEU A 14 17.01 8.75 37.65
CA LEU A 14 17.39 8.31 36.30
C LEU A 14 16.20 7.73 35.53
N PHE A 15 15.38 6.89 36.18
CA PHE A 15 14.17 6.33 35.59
C PHE A 15 13.13 7.41 35.27
N LEU A 16 12.95 8.40 36.15
CA LEU A 16 12.04 9.52 35.93
C LEU A 16 12.52 10.40 34.75
N MET A 17 13.82 10.71 34.68
CA MET A 17 14.39 11.45 33.56
C MET A 17 14.24 10.69 32.23
N TYR A 18 14.47 9.38 32.23
CA TYR A 18 14.26 8.55 31.03
C TYR A 18 12.79 8.53 30.60
N GLY A 19 11.85 8.42 31.54
CA GLY A 19 10.42 8.49 31.28
C GLY A 19 10.01 9.85 30.69
N ALA A 20 10.50 10.95 31.26
CA ALA A 20 10.26 12.31 30.78
C ALA A 20 10.86 12.54 29.38
N MET A 21 12.08 12.06 29.13
CA MET A 21 12.71 12.14 27.81
C MET A 21 11.94 11.33 26.76
N ARG A 22 11.49 10.12 27.10
CA ARG A 22 10.69 9.28 26.19
C ARG A 22 9.35 9.91 25.86
N THR A 23 8.65 10.47 26.85
CA THR A 23 7.38 11.18 26.63
C THR A 23 7.59 12.46 25.82
N TYR A 24 8.66 13.22 26.07
CA TYR A 24 9.02 14.38 25.26
C TYR A 24 9.35 14.02 23.81
N LEU A 25 10.07 12.93 23.57
CA LEU A 25 10.35 12.43 22.21
C LEU A 25 9.08 11.97 21.49
N LEU A 26 8.15 11.32 22.20
CA LEU A 26 6.84 10.98 21.66
C LEU A 26 6.01 12.23 21.34
N TYR A 27 6.01 13.22 22.24
CA TYR A 27 5.36 14.51 22.04
C TYR A 27 5.93 15.23 20.80
N LEU A 28 7.25 15.32 20.69
CA LEU A 28 7.89 15.88 19.50
C LEU A 28 7.53 15.10 18.24
N LYS A 29 7.52 13.77 18.26
CA LYS A 29 7.13 12.95 17.11
C LYS A 29 5.67 13.16 16.68
N VAL A 30 4.77 13.44 17.63
CA VAL A 30 3.38 13.82 17.36
C VAL A 30 3.30 15.25 16.81
N TYR A 31 4.09 16.17 17.37
CA TYR A 31 4.09 17.58 16.99
C TYR A 31 4.77 17.85 15.64
N THR A 32 5.78 17.07 15.26
CA THR A 32 6.51 17.17 13.99
C THR A 32 5.86 16.38 12.86
N LYS A 33 4.66 15.82 13.07
CA LYS A 33 3.91 15.16 12.01
C LYS A 33 3.64 16.21 10.92
N GLU A 34 4.36 16.11 9.80
CA GLU A 34 4.33 17.13 8.75
C GLU A 34 2.88 17.49 8.40
N THR A 35 2.54 18.78 8.47
CA THR A 35 1.18 19.26 8.19
C THR A 35 0.78 19.11 6.72
N SER A 36 1.70 18.64 5.88
CA SER A 36 1.50 18.45 4.46
C SER A 36 2.14 17.16 3.99
N LEU A 37 1.51 16.51 3.01
CA LEU A 37 2.03 15.34 2.33
C LEU A 37 3.06 15.80 1.26
N PRO A 38 4.40 15.66 1.47
CA PRO A 38 5.38 16.23 0.57
C PRO A 38 5.45 15.41 -0.73
N THR A 39 5.62 16.09 -1.85
CA THR A 39 5.86 15.42 -3.13
C THR A 39 7.29 14.88 -3.16
N ILE A 40 7.46 13.62 -3.57
CA ILE A 40 8.79 13.01 -3.65
C ILE A 40 9.43 13.32 -5.01
N GLY A 41 10.56 14.02 -4.96
CA GLY A 41 11.32 14.41 -6.14
C GLY A 41 10.60 15.45 -7.00
N THR A 42 11.02 15.56 -8.26
CA THR A 42 10.49 16.56 -9.19
C THR A 42 9.39 15.98 -10.07
N ILE A 43 8.30 16.74 -10.27
CA ILE A 43 7.23 16.40 -11.20
C ILE A 43 7.17 17.42 -12.33
N HIS A 44 7.17 16.93 -13.56
CA HIS A 44 7.03 17.79 -14.72
C HIS A 44 5.62 18.40 -14.79
N LYS A 45 5.51 19.71 -15.09
CA LYS A 45 4.25 20.46 -15.12
C LYS A 45 3.16 19.81 -15.98
N ASN A 46 3.55 19.19 -17.11
CA ASN A 46 2.60 18.52 -18.00
C ASN A 46 2.01 17.22 -17.41
N ALA A 47 2.73 16.54 -16.51
CA ALA A 47 2.20 15.36 -15.82
C ALA A 47 1.07 15.75 -14.85
N LEU A 48 1.23 16.89 -14.17
CA LEU A 48 0.20 17.47 -13.28
C LEU A 48 -1.09 17.83 -14.06
N LYS A 49 -0.95 18.35 -15.29
CA LYS A 49 -2.10 18.67 -16.16
C LYS A 49 -2.85 17.44 -16.65
N LYS A 50 -2.15 16.32 -16.84
CA LYS A 50 -2.73 15.07 -17.37
C LYS A 50 -3.45 14.26 -16.30
N SER A 51 -3.14 14.49 -15.02
CA SER A 51 -3.92 13.96 -13.92
C SER A 51 -5.27 14.67 -13.84
N ASN A 52 -6.38 13.93 -13.80
CA ASN A 52 -7.70 14.51 -13.60
C ASN A 52 -7.78 15.08 -12.18
N LYS A 53 -7.44 16.36 -12.02
CA LYS A 53 -7.52 17.07 -10.73
C LYS A 53 -8.87 16.90 -10.03
N THR A 54 -9.96 16.76 -10.79
CA THR A 54 -11.32 16.60 -10.28
C THR A 54 -11.57 15.27 -9.55
N LEU A 55 -10.77 14.23 -9.82
CA LEU A 55 -10.91 12.92 -9.17
C LEU A 55 -10.01 12.76 -7.95
N ARG A 56 -8.94 13.55 -7.84
CA ARG A 56 -7.99 13.48 -6.73
C ARG A 56 -8.57 14.18 -5.50
N LEU A 57 -8.30 13.60 -4.34
CA LEU A 57 -8.64 14.21 -3.06
C LEU A 57 -7.71 15.39 -2.76
N ASP A 58 -8.12 16.26 -1.85
CA ASP A 58 -7.18 17.20 -1.24
C ASP A 58 -6.12 16.44 -0.40
N LYS A 59 -4.95 17.05 -0.20
CA LYS A 59 -3.89 16.43 0.62
C LYS A 59 -4.34 16.16 2.05
N GLN A 60 -5.22 16.99 2.63
CA GLN A 60 -5.75 16.75 3.97
C GLN A 60 -6.69 15.54 4.02
N GLU A 61 -7.50 15.35 2.98
CA GLU A 61 -8.33 14.15 2.86
C GLU A 61 -7.47 12.89 2.77
N TYR A 62 -6.35 12.92 2.03
CA TYR A 62 -5.41 11.80 2.00
C TYR A 62 -4.80 11.50 3.38
N ILE A 63 -4.41 12.52 4.13
CA ILE A 63 -3.86 12.38 5.48
C ILE A 63 -4.89 11.78 6.45
N SER A 64 -6.18 12.02 6.21
CA SER A 64 -7.28 11.48 7.03
C SER A 64 -7.56 9.98 6.79
N ILE A 65 -6.99 9.38 5.74
CA ILE A 65 -7.18 7.95 5.45
C ILE A 65 -6.64 7.11 6.61
N PRO A 66 -7.42 6.13 7.13
CA PRO A 66 -6.99 5.29 8.24
C PRO A 66 -5.66 4.57 7.97
N SER A 67 -4.75 4.60 8.94
CA SER A 67 -3.48 3.88 8.86
C SER A 67 -3.67 2.36 8.76
N SER A 68 -4.79 1.82 9.28
CA SER A 68 -5.18 0.42 9.13
C SER A 68 -5.40 0.04 7.66
N PHE A 69 -6.10 0.90 6.90
CA PHE A 69 -6.30 0.70 5.46
C PHE A 69 -4.97 0.74 4.71
N LEU A 70 -4.11 1.71 5.01
CA LEU A 70 -2.79 1.83 4.37
C LEU A 70 -1.90 0.61 4.68
N ALA A 71 -1.98 0.09 5.89
CA ALA A 71 -1.26 -1.12 6.30
C ALA A 71 -1.77 -2.36 5.58
N PHE A 72 -3.11 -2.52 5.51
CA PHE A 72 -3.77 -3.54 4.68
C PHE A 72 -3.30 -3.46 3.22
N LEU A 73 -3.31 -2.26 2.64
CA LEU A 73 -2.89 -2.04 1.26
C LEU A 73 -1.42 -2.40 1.04
N ALA A 74 -0.53 -2.03 1.96
CA ALA A 74 0.89 -2.41 1.90
C ALA A 74 1.06 -3.94 1.91
N GLY A 75 0.29 -4.65 2.74
CA GLY A 75 0.25 -6.11 2.77
C GLY A 75 -0.23 -6.73 1.46
N LEU A 76 -1.31 -6.21 0.90
CA LEU A 76 -1.82 -6.68 -0.40
C LEU A 76 -0.81 -6.45 -1.53
N ILE A 77 -0.13 -5.29 -1.53
CA ILE A 77 0.91 -4.99 -2.51
C ILE A 77 2.10 -5.94 -2.33
N ASP A 78 2.48 -6.28 -1.10
CA ASP A 78 3.52 -7.27 -0.83
C ASP A 78 3.16 -8.64 -1.43
N GLY A 79 1.92 -9.09 -1.27
CA GLY A 79 1.42 -10.37 -1.77
C GLY A 79 1.22 -10.43 -3.29
N ASP A 80 0.35 -9.57 -3.82
CA ASP A 80 -0.16 -9.63 -5.20
C ASP A 80 0.18 -8.38 -6.05
N GLY A 81 0.96 -7.47 -5.47
CA GLY A 81 1.41 -6.25 -6.13
C GLY A 81 2.79 -6.35 -6.76
N TYR A 82 3.23 -5.26 -7.39
CA TYR A 82 4.63 -4.95 -7.64
C TYR A 82 4.85 -3.50 -8.05
N ILE A 83 6.04 -2.99 -7.74
CA ILE A 83 6.52 -1.70 -8.23
C ILE A 83 7.39 -2.01 -9.46
N GLN A 84 6.86 -1.66 -10.63
CA GLN A 84 7.54 -1.86 -11.90
C GLN A 84 8.37 -0.65 -12.24
N ILE A 85 9.67 -0.87 -12.42
CA ILE A 85 10.61 0.07 -13.03
C ILE A 85 11.06 -0.56 -14.34
N SER A 86 10.78 0.12 -15.47
CA SER A 86 11.08 -0.41 -16.81
C SER A 86 11.67 0.66 -17.72
N LYS A 87 12.45 0.25 -18.71
CA LYS A 87 12.98 1.16 -19.73
C LYS A 87 12.06 1.28 -20.93
N THR A 88 11.95 2.49 -21.47
CA THR A 88 11.39 2.73 -22.80
C THR A 88 12.40 2.35 -23.88
N PRO A 89 11.99 2.22 -25.16
CA PRO A 89 12.94 2.03 -26.27
C PRO A 89 13.98 3.15 -26.38
N LYS A 90 13.66 4.36 -25.92
CA LYS A 90 14.56 5.52 -25.88
C LYS A 90 15.46 5.57 -24.63
N GLY A 91 15.44 4.54 -23.78
CA GLY A 91 16.27 4.45 -22.58
C GLY A 91 15.70 5.14 -21.33
N PHE A 92 14.60 5.90 -21.45
CA PHE A 92 13.98 6.54 -20.28
C PHE A 92 13.33 5.54 -19.32
N ILE A 93 13.38 5.86 -18.03
CA ILE A 93 12.73 5.10 -16.97
C ILE A 93 11.23 5.39 -16.94
N THR A 94 10.45 4.32 -16.81
CA THR A 94 9.02 4.34 -16.52
C THR A 94 8.79 3.64 -15.20
N MET A 95 7.85 4.16 -14.42
CA MET A 95 7.53 3.64 -13.10
C MET A 95 6.01 3.57 -12.92
N LYS A 96 5.56 2.46 -12.34
CA LYS A 96 4.16 2.26 -11.93
C LYS A 96 4.09 1.20 -10.85
N LEU A 97 3.05 1.27 -10.03
CA LEU A 97 2.66 0.19 -9.14
C LEU A 97 1.49 -0.55 -9.76
N VAL A 98 1.53 -1.87 -9.71
CA VAL A 98 0.49 -2.75 -10.24
C VAL A 98 0.05 -3.70 -9.14
N ILE A 99 -1.25 -3.79 -8.87
CA ILE A 99 -1.84 -4.89 -8.10
C ILE A 99 -2.60 -5.75 -9.10
N SER A 100 -2.31 -7.05 -9.16
CA SER A 100 -2.86 -7.96 -10.16
C SER A 100 -3.57 -9.12 -9.46
N LEU A 101 -4.91 -9.15 -9.56
CA LEU A 101 -5.73 -10.18 -8.93
C LEU A 101 -6.50 -10.99 -9.97
N HIS A 102 -7.06 -12.11 -9.53
CA HIS A 102 -8.07 -12.80 -10.32
C HIS A 102 -9.30 -11.91 -10.49
N LEU A 103 -10.05 -12.09 -11.57
CA LEU A 103 -11.18 -11.20 -11.88
C LEU A 103 -12.32 -11.31 -10.87
N GLU A 104 -12.42 -12.43 -10.16
CA GLU A 104 -13.36 -12.64 -9.05
C GLU A 104 -13.10 -11.69 -7.88
N ASP A 105 -11.83 -11.26 -7.70
CA ASP A 105 -11.41 -10.33 -6.65
C ASP A 105 -11.43 -8.85 -7.08
N ILE A 106 -12.12 -8.52 -8.18
CA ILE A 106 -12.19 -7.14 -8.69
C ILE A 106 -12.73 -6.15 -7.65
N SER A 107 -13.64 -6.59 -6.79
CA SER A 107 -14.21 -5.77 -5.71
C SER A 107 -13.13 -5.23 -4.77
N THR A 108 -12.04 -5.98 -4.56
CA THR A 108 -10.88 -5.55 -3.76
C THR A 108 -10.21 -4.35 -4.40
N LEU A 109 -9.99 -4.39 -5.73
CA LEU A 109 -9.38 -3.28 -6.46
C LEU A 109 -10.32 -2.06 -6.53
N GLU A 110 -11.62 -2.29 -6.67
CA GLU A 110 -12.63 -1.23 -6.68
C GLU A 110 -12.75 -0.55 -5.32
N TYR A 111 -12.70 -1.30 -4.23
CA TYR A 111 -12.64 -0.76 -2.87
C TYR A 111 -11.41 0.16 -2.70
N ILE A 112 -10.21 -0.35 -3.04
CA ILE A 112 -8.97 0.44 -2.96
C ILE A 112 -9.07 1.71 -3.81
N HIS A 113 -9.60 1.59 -5.03
CA HIS A 113 -9.80 2.72 -5.92
C HIS A 113 -10.84 3.70 -5.37
N SER A 114 -11.89 3.25 -4.67
CA SER A 114 -12.89 4.13 -4.06
C SER A 114 -12.33 4.96 -2.91
N VAL A 115 -11.43 4.37 -2.10
CA VAL A 115 -10.78 5.04 -0.96
C VAL A 115 -9.70 6.00 -1.44
N LEU A 116 -8.82 5.57 -2.35
CA LEU A 116 -7.69 6.38 -2.80
C LEU A 116 -8.03 7.34 -3.95
N LYS A 117 -8.99 6.97 -4.80
CA LYS A 117 -9.26 7.63 -6.09
C LYS A 117 -7.99 7.77 -6.96
N LEU A 118 -7.09 6.78 -6.89
CA LEU A 118 -5.83 6.74 -7.62
C LEU A 118 -5.79 5.60 -8.63
N GLY A 119 -5.02 5.82 -9.70
CA GLY A 119 -4.74 4.80 -10.70
C GLY A 119 -5.92 4.46 -11.59
N LYS A 120 -5.82 3.32 -12.28
CA LYS A 120 -6.85 2.82 -13.19
C LYS A 120 -6.97 1.32 -13.08
N ILE A 121 -8.21 0.83 -12.96
CA ILE A 121 -8.54 -0.58 -13.03
C ILE A 121 -8.64 -0.99 -14.50
N ASN A 122 -7.88 -2.01 -14.89
CA ASN A 122 -7.92 -2.62 -16.21
C ASN A 122 -8.34 -4.09 -16.09
N ILE A 123 -9.21 -4.54 -16.99
CA ILE A 123 -9.75 -5.91 -17.00
C ILE A 123 -9.17 -6.66 -18.20
N TYR A 124 -8.61 -7.84 -17.93
CA TYR A 124 -8.03 -8.74 -18.92
C TYR A 124 -8.85 -10.03 -18.95
N LYS A 125 -9.64 -10.20 -20.01
CA LYS A 125 -10.63 -11.28 -20.15
C LYS A 125 -10.02 -12.50 -20.85
N ASP A 126 -8.92 -13.02 -20.31
CA ASP A 126 -8.39 -14.30 -20.76
C ASP A 126 -9.41 -15.41 -20.46
N LEU A 127 -9.53 -16.39 -21.36
CA LEU A 127 -10.44 -17.52 -21.22
C LEU A 127 -10.01 -18.52 -20.14
N LYS A 128 -8.71 -18.59 -19.84
CA LYS A 128 -8.13 -19.53 -18.86
C LYS A 128 -7.84 -18.88 -17.51
N SER A 129 -7.40 -17.63 -17.50
CA SER A 129 -7.03 -16.92 -16.27
C SER A 129 -7.42 -15.44 -16.37
N PRO A 130 -8.71 -15.12 -16.20
CA PRO A 130 -9.16 -13.75 -16.25
C PRO A 130 -8.58 -12.97 -15.06
N THR A 131 -7.99 -11.82 -15.34
CA THR A 131 -7.32 -10.99 -14.32
C THR A 131 -7.80 -9.56 -14.37
N CYS A 132 -7.74 -8.89 -13.22
CA CYS A 132 -7.95 -7.46 -13.10
C CYS A 132 -6.70 -6.82 -12.49
N LYS A 133 -6.38 -5.60 -12.93
CA LYS A 133 -5.19 -4.89 -12.47
C LYS A 133 -5.48 -3.46 -12.10
N LEU A 134 -5.10 -3.05 -10.89
CA LEU A 134 -5.06 -1.64 -10.50
C LEU A 134 -3.66 -1.12 -10.80
N VAL A 135 -3.57 -0.13 -11.69
CA VAL A 135 -2.30 0.46 -12.11
C VAL A 135 -2.22 1.91 -11.62
N ILE A 136 -1.29 2.17 -10.70
CA ILE A 136 -1.00 3.50 -10.15
C ILE A 136 0.27 4.03 -10.83
N ASN A 137 0.19 5.20 -11.45
CA ASN A 137 1.27 5.76 -12.25
C ASN A 137 2.35 6.46 -11.39
N LYS A 138 3.51 6.73 -11.97
CA LYS A 138 4.62 7.46 -11.32
C LYS A 138 4.19 8.73 -10.57
N THR A 139 3.34 9.55 -11.18
CA THR A 139 2.90 10.83 -10.59
C THR A 139 2.06 10.62 -9.33
N ASP A 140 1.11 9.69 -9.36
CA ASP A 140 0.30 9.32 -8.19
C ASP A 140 1.16 8.69 -7.07
N LEU A 141 2.21 7.95 -7.43
CA LEU A 141 3.19 7.43 -6.47
C LEU A 141 3.98 8.57 -5.80
N GLN A 142 4.45 9.55 -6.56
CA GLN A 142 5.24 10.68 -6.07
C GLN A 142 4.43 11.64 -5.19
N GLU A 143 3.17 11.90 -5.53
CA GLU A 143 2.35 12.91 -4.85
C GLU A 143 1.55 12.35 -3.69
N VAL A 144 1.19 11.06 -3.72
CA VAL A 144 0.20 10.51 -2.80
C VAL A 144 0.63 9.21 -2.14
N LEU A 145 0.78 8.12 -2.90
CA LEU A 145 0.86 6.79 -2.27
C LEU A 145 2.16 6.59 -1.47
N PHE A 146 3.33 6.91 -2.04
CA PHE A 146 4.59 6.78 -1.31
C PHE A 146 4.71 7.78 -0.15
N PRO A 147 4.34 9.07 -0.32
CA PRO A 147 4.27 9.99 0.80
C PRO A 147 3.36 9.50 1.94
N LEU A 148 2.22 8.88 1.65
CA LEU A 148 1.30 8.36 2.68
C LEU A 148 1.93 7.23 3.49
N PHE A 149 2.66 6.32 2.83
CA PHE A 149 3.40 5.26 3.52
C PHE A 149 4.49 5.84 4.41
N ILE A 150 5.26 6.81 3.93
CA ILE A 150 6.31 7.47 4.72
C ILE A 150 5.71 8.20 5.92
N TYR A 151 4.65 8.98 5.70
CA TYR A 151 3.96 9.75 6.72
C TYR A 151 3.40 8.88 7.86
N ASN A 152 2.92 7.68 7.53
CA ASN A 152 2.41 6.73 8.51
C ASN A 152 3.45 5.74 9.04
N ASN A 153 4.71 5.84 8.61
CA ASN A 153 5.77 4.87 8.91
C ASN A 153 5.35 3.42 8.58
N ILE A 154 4.69 3.25 7.44
CA ILE A 154 4.27 1.96 6.88
C ILE A 154 5.21 1.64 5.74
N PHE A 155 5.71 0.41 5.72
CA PHE A 155 6.64 -0.06 4.71
C PHE A 155 6.41 -1.54 4.40
N PHE A 156 7.01 -1.99 3.31
CA PHE A 156 6.89 -3.36 2.84
C PHE A 156 7.74 -4.32 3.67
N LEU A 157 7.22 -5.51 3.91
CA LEU A 157 7.82 -6.51 4.80
C LEU A 157 8.42 -7.70 4.04
N THR A 158 8.40 -7.66 2.71
CA THR A 158 9.11 -8.63 1.85
C THR A 158 10.37 -8.00 1.26
N ASN A 159 11.46 -8.78 1.17
CA ASN A 159 12.73 -8.35 0.55
C ASN A 159 12.50 -7.76 -0.85
N THR A 160 11.77 -8.47 -1.70
CA THR A 160 11.53 -8.04 -3.08
C THR A 160 10.82 -6.69 -3.15
N ARG A 161 9.78 -6.47 -2.35
CA ARG A 161 9.01 -5.24 -2.44
C ARG A 161 9.72 -4.06 -1.77
N ILE A 162 10.42 -4.29 -0.66
CA ILE A 162 11.21 -3.23 -0.03
C ILE A 162 12.36 -2.79 -0.94
N ASP A 163 13.02 -3.71 -1.63
CA ASP A 163 14.08 -3.39 -2.59
C ASP A 163 13.53 -2.60 -3.78
N GLN A 164 12.39 -3.01 -4.33
CA GLN A 164 11.72 -2.26 -5.39
C GLN A 164 11.31 -0.85 -4.95
N PHE A 165 10.83 -0.71 -3.72
CA PHE A 165 10.46 0.58 -3.14
C PHE A 165 11.69 1.47 -2.92
N ASN A 166 12.76 0.94 -2.32
CA ASN A 166 14.01 1.67 -2.10
C ASN A 166 14.62 2.15 -3.42
N LEU A 167 14.65 1.29 -4.44
CA LEU A 167 15.10 1.68 -5.78
C LEU A 167 14.22 2.77 -6.39
N ALA A 168 12.90 2.66 -6.25
CA ALA A 168 11.98 3.69 -6.71
C ALA A 168 12.24 5.03 -6.01
N MET A 169 12.36 5.02 -4.69
CA MET A 169 12.65 6.21 -3.89
C MET A 169 13.97 6.86 -4.28
N TYR A 170 15.01 6.06 -4.53
CA TYR A 170 16.30 6.55 -4.98
C TYR A 170 16.22 7.25 -6.34
N ILE A 171 15.57 6.63 -7.33
CA ILE A 171 15.34 7.22 -8.66
C ILE A 171 14.59 8.55 -8.55
N LEU A 172 13.53 8.58 -7.74
CA LEU A 172 12.68 9.77 -7.60
C LEU A 172 13.40 10.93 -6.91
N ARG A 173 14.13 10.66 -5.82
CA ARG A 173 14.85 11.69 -5.05
C ARG A 173 16.01 12.32 -5.82
N ASN A 174 16.64 11.55 -6.70
CA ASN A 174 17.78 12.02 -7.51
C ASN A 174 17.39 12.48 -8.92
N ASP A 175 16.09 12.55 -9.25
CA ASP A 175 15.57 12.90 -10.59
C ASP A 175 16.21 12.09 -11.74
N ILE A 176 16.49 10.81 -11.51
CA ILE A 176 17.12 9.93 -12.50
C ILE A 176 16.14 9.63 -13.62
N LYS A 177 16.56 9.83 -14.87
CA LYS A 177 15.69 9.75 -16.06
C LYS A 177 16.05 8.60 -16.98
N LEU A 178 17.32 8.25 -17.12
CA LEU A 178 17.79 7.20 -18.01
C LEU A 178 18.16 5.93 -17.22
N GLN A 179 17.86 4.78 -17.80
CA GLN A 179 18.15 3.49 -17.16
C GLN A 179 19.65 3.26 -16.97
N SER A 180 20.50 3.82 -17.84
CA SER A 180 21.96 3.72 -17.76
C SER A 180 22.52 4.31 -16.47
N GLU A 181 21.91 5.39 -15.97
CA GLU A 181 22.32 6.07 -14.73
C GLU A 181 22.06 5.20 -13.47
N ILE A 182 21.17 4.21 -13.55
CA ILE A 182 20.92 3.27 -12.43
C ILE A 182 22.02 2.21 -12.37
N SER A 183 22.50 1.73 -13.52
CA SER A 183 23.43 0.59 -13.61
C SER A 183 24.81 0.86 -12.99
N GLU A 184 25.13 2.11 -12.71
CA GLU A 184 26.40 2.53 -12.09
C GLU A 184 26.34 2.51 -10.55
N VAL A 185 25.17 2.31 -9.95
CA VAL A 185 24.96 2.41 -8.51
C VAL A 185 25.10 1.05 -7.85
N LYS A 186 26.19 0.87 -7.09
CA LYS A 186 26.48 -0.39 -6.38
C LYS A 186 25.57 -0.64 -5.19
N ASN A 187 25.12 0.41 -4.49
CA ASN A 187 24.29 0.31 -3.28
C ASN A 187 23.20 1.38 -3.26
N VAL A 188 21.94 0.95 -3.33
CA VAL A 188 20.79 1.83 -3.14
C VAL A 188 20.59 2.04 -1.63
N PRO A 189 20.52 3.28 -1.11
CA PRO A 189 20.31 3.53 0.31
C PRO A 189 18.92 3.07 0.76
N PHE A 190 18.85 2.43 1.93
CA PHE A 190 17.60 2.00 2.53
C PHE A 190 16.78 3.21 3.01
N VAL A 191 15.52 3.29 2.58
CA VAL A 191 14.54 4.23 3.18
C VAL A 191 13.92 3.61 4.41
N PHE A 192 13.63 2.31 4.36
CA PHE A 192 13.26 1.50 5.50
C PHE A 192 14.07 0.21 5.51
N GLU A 193 14.32 -0.30 6.71
CA GLU A 193 14.92 -1.61 6.94
C GLU A 193 13.84 -2.59 7.40
N ILE A 194 13.89 -3.80 6.86
CA ILE A 194 13.01 -4.88 7.33
C ILE A 194 13.46 -5.39 8.70
N PRO A 195 12.52 -5.90 9.52
CA PRO A 195 12.89 -6.48 10.82
C PRO A 195 13.80 -7.70 10.67
N LYS A 196 14.74 -7.87 11.61
CA LYS A 196 15.79 -8.90 11.55
C LYS A 196 15.37 -10.23 12.19
N SER A 197 14.40 -10.21 13.11
CA SER A 197 13.85 -11.42 13.72
C SER A 197 12.33 -11.51 13.52
N PRO A 198 11.74 -12.71 13.51
CA PRO A 198 10.29 -12.89 13.42
C PRO A 198 9.50 -12.14 14.50
N VAL A 199 10.06 -12.04 15.71
CA VAL A 199 9.43 -11.30 16.82
C VAL A 199 9.29 -9.83 16.48
N ASP A 200 10.31 -9.24 15.86
CA ASP A 200 10.30 -7.81 15.52
C ASP A 200 9.19 -7.45 14.52
N TYR A 201 8.80 -8.37 13.62
CA TYR A 201 7.64 -8.16 12.75
C TYR A 201 6.36 -7.97 13.57
N THR A 202 6.17 -8.77 14.61
CA THR A 202 4.97 -8.71 15.48
C THR A 202 4.90 -7.43 16.31
N LEU A 203 6.04 -6.77 16.52
CA LEU A 203 6.13 -5.51 17.26
C LEU A 203 5.78 -4.28 16.41
N LEU A 204 5.70 -4.42 15.07
CA LEU A 204 5.32 -3.32 14.20
C LEU A 204 3.83 -2.96 14.41
N PRO A 205 3.50 -1.69 14.71
CA PRO A 205 2.12 -1.27 14.99
C PRO A 205 1.12 -1.59 13.86
N PHE A 206 1.61 -1.65 12.63
CA PHE A 206 0.80 -1.91 11.44
C PHE A 206 0.72 -3.39 11.03
N PHE A 207 1.48 -4.29 11.69
CA PHE A 207 1.64 -5.69 11.25
C PHE A 207 0.32 -6.46 11.15
N LYS A 208 -0.58 -6.28 12.13
CA LYS A 208 -1.87 -6.98 12.15
C LYS A 208 -2.76 -6.65 10.94
N ASN A 209 -2.72 -5.41 10.48
CA ASN A 209 -3.47 -5.01 9.29
C ASN A 209 -2.74 -5.42 8.01
N TRP A 210 -1.41 -5.33 8.02
CA TRP A 210 -0.58 -5.80 6.91
C TRP A 210 -0.78 -7.29 6.62
N ILE A 211 -0.79 -8.16 7.63
CA ILE A 211 -0.94 -9.61 7.43
C ILE A 211 -2.32 -9.97 6.85
N VAL A 212 -3.36 -9.21 7.20
CA VAL A 212 -4.70 -9.35 6.60
C VAL A 212 -4.62 -9.09 5.10
N GLY A 213 -4.01 -7.98 4.68
CA GLY A 213 -3.81 -7.68 3.26
C GLY A 213 -2.95 -8.73 2.54
N PHE A 214 -1.88 -9.20 3.19
CA PHE A 214 -0.92 -10.12 2.58
C PHE A 214 -1.47 -11.54 2.36
N LYS A 215 -2.35 -12.04 3.24
CA LYS A 215 -2.84 -13.42 3.18
C LYS A 215 -4.32 -13.54 2.87
N HIS A 216 -5.13 -12.64 3.40
CA HIS A 216 -6.58 -12.81 3.44
C HIS A 216 -7.28 -11.47 3.22
N PRO A 217 -7.10 -10.82 2.05
CA PRO A 217 -7.64 -9.49 1.85
C PRO A 217 -9.16 -9.43 2.06
N TRP A 218 -9.88 -10.50 1.69
CA TRP A 218 -11.31 -10.71 1.94
C TRP A 218 -11.74 -10.70 3.41
N ARG A 219 -10.80 -10.76 4.37
CA ARG A 219 -11.09 -10.64 5.81
C ARG A 219 -10.98 -9.21 6.34
N TYR A 220 -10.65 -8.23 5.49
CA TYR A 220 -10.59 -6.83 5.90
C TYR A 220 -12.02 -6.28 6.11
N PRO A 221 -12.38 -5.77 7.30
CA PRO A 221 -13.77 -5.40 7.64
C PRO A 221 -14.42 -4.43 6.67
N ASP A 222 -13.74 -3.34 6.33
CA ASP A 222 -14.30 -2.31 5.44
C ASP A 222 -14.49 -2.83 4.01
N LEU A 223 -13.66 -3.79 3.58
CA LEU A 223 -13.84 -4.45 2.28
C LEU A 223 -15.09 -5.34 2.30
N ILE A 224 -15.31 -6.10 3.38
CA ILE A 224 -16.51 -6.92 3.55
C ILE A 224 -17.76 -6.03 3.49
N GLU A 225 -17.74 -4.91 4.20
CA GLU A 225 -18.83 -3.94 4.19
C GLU A 225 -19.04 -3.34 2.80
N PHE A 226 -17.97 -2.89 2.14
CA PHE A 226 -18.03 -2.36 0.77
C PHE A 226 -18.64 -3.36 -0.22
N VAL A 227 -18.23 -4.64 -0.16
CA VAL A 227 -18.75 -5.70 -1.03
C VAL A 227 -20.23 -5.96 -0.75
N ARG A 228 -20.66 -5.92 0.51
CA ARG A 228 -22.05 -6.08 0.92
C ARG A 228 -22.93 -4.95 0.38
N GLU A 229 -22.43 -3.73 0.40
CA GLU A 229 -23.12 -2.55 -0.12
C GLU A 229 -23.09 -2.46 -1.65
N ASN A 230 -22.03 -2.98 -2.27
CA ASN A 230 -21.79 -2.92 -3.72
C ASN A 230 -21.68 -4.32 -4.33
N PRO A 231 -22.69 -5.20 -4.18
CA PRO A 231 -22.60 -6.58 -4.60
C PRO A 231 -22.35 -6.68 -6.11
N LEU A 232 -21.51 -7.64 -6.51
CA LEU A 232 -21.26 -7.95 -7.91
C LEU A 232 -22.54 -8.50 -8.55
N THR A 233 -23.31 -7.66 -9.23
CA THR A 233 -24.55 -8.08 -9.91
C THR A 233 -24.27 -8.74 -11.26
N TYR A 234 -25.17 -9.63 -11.70
CA TYR A 234 -25.11 -10.21 -13.05
C TYR A 234 -24.99 -9.14 -14.14
N LYS A 235 -25.61 -7.96 -13.98
CA LYS A 235 -25.53 -6.87 -14.95
C LYS A 235 -24.14 -6.23 -15.00
N ARG A 236 -23.51 -6.02 -13.83
CA ARG A 236 -22.13 -5.51 -13.70
C ARG A 236 -21.12 -6.51 -14.26
N VAL A 237 -21.26 -7.78 -13.87
CA VAL A 237 -20.50 -8.90 -14.43
C VAL A 237 -20.74 -9.02 -15.94
N LYS A 238 -21.96 -8.99 -16.46
CA LYS A 238 -22.25 -9.11 -17.91
C LYS A 238 -21.67 -7.96 -18.74
N LYS A 239 -21.70 -6.71 -18.24
CA LYS A 239 -21.09 -5.54 -18.92
C LYS A 239 -19.57 -5.73 -19.05
N GLU A 240 -18.95 -6.30 -18.03
CA GLU A 240 -17.50 -6.49 -17.93
C GLU A 240 -17.01 -7.85 -18.42
N TYR A 241 -17.89 -8.84 -18.58
CA TYR A 241 -17.59 -10.24 -18.94
C TYR A 241 -18.43 -10.72 -20.11
N LYS A 242 -18.64 -9.86 -21.11
CA LYS A 242 -19.46 -10.09 -22.31
C LYS A 242 -19.13 -11.38 -23.11
N ARG A 243 -18.10 -12.16 -22.71
CA ARG A 243 -17.65 -13.40 -23.34
C ARG A 243 -17.65 -14.66 -22.45
N LEU A 244 -17.85 -14.58 -21.13
CA LEU A 244 -17.62 -15.73 -20.23
C LEU A 244 -18.89 -16.38 -19.63
N CYS A 245 -20.04 -15.70 -19.61
CA CYS A 245 -21.29 -16.29 -19.10
C CYS A 245 -22.40 -16.19 -20.15
N SER A 246 -22.74 -17.32 -20.77
CA SER A 246 -23.79 -17.42 -21.80
C SER A 246 -25.21 -17.21 -21.24
N ASN A 247 -25.43 -17.42 -19.94
CA ASN A 247 -26.73 -17.20 -19.30
C ASN A 247 -26.63 -16.94 -17.77
N ARG A 248 -27.78 -16.60 -17.17
CA ARG A 248 -27.95 -16.28 -15.73
C ARG A 248 -27.62 -17.46 -14.80
N LYS A 249 -27.79 -18.70 -15.24
CA LYS A 249 -27.55 -19.93 -14.47
C LYS A 249 -26.05 -20.15 -14.23
N SER A 250 -25.22 -19.93 -15.24
CA SER A 250 -23.75 -20.02 -15.12
C SER A 250 -23.17 -18.98 -14.15
N TYR A 251 -23.74 -17.77 -14.11
CA TYR A 251 -23.36 -16.75 -13.13
C TYR A 251 -23.68 -17.16 -11.69
N TYR A 252 -24.87 -17.73 -11.44
CA TYR A 252 -25.21 -18.21 -10.09
C TYR A 252 -24.41 -19.45 -9.68
N ASN A 253 -23.94 -20.27 -10.63
CA ASN A 253 -23.01 -21.36 -10.34
C ASN A 253 -21.64 -20.84 -9.89
N LEU A 254 -21.11 -19.79 -10.53
CA LEU A 254 -19.87 -19.13 -10.09
C LEU A 254 -20.05 -18.51 -8.70
N LEU A 255 -21.15 -17.78 -8.49
CA LEU A 255 -21.50 -17.21 -7.19
C LEU A 255 -21.67 -18.26 -6.09
N LYS A 256 -22.24 -19.43 -6.43
CA LYS A 256 -22.37 -20.56 -5.52
C LYS A 256 -21.00 -21.15 -5.20
N TYR A 257 -20.13 -21.33 -6.18
CA TYR A 257 -18.76 -21.77 -5.98
C TYR A 257 -17.97 -20.80 -5.07
N CYS A 258 -18.07 -19.49 -5.29
CA CYS A 258 -17.45 -18.48 -4.42
C CYS A 258 -18.01 -18.50 -2.98
N ARG A 259 -19.33 -18.71 -2.79
CA ARG A 259 -19.92 -18.87 -1.44
C ARG A 259 -19.57 -20.18 -0.77
N ASP A 260 -19.44 -21.27 -1.53
CA ASP A 260 -19.08 -22.57 -1.00
C ASP A 260 -17.62 -22.55 -0.47
N LEU A 261 -16.74 -21.75 -1.07
CA LEU A 261 -15.39 -21.45 -0.55
C LEU A 261 -15.39 -20.63 0.75
N GLU A 262 -16.40 -19.78 0.99
CA GLU A 262 -16.58 -19.07 2.26
C GLU A 262 -17.05 -20.01 3.39
N HIS A 263 -17.83 -21.05 3.07
CA HIS A 263 -18.28 -22.05 4.04
C HIS A 263 -17.19 -23.06 4.44
N VAL A 264 -16.24 -23.36 3.55
CA VAL A 264 -15.08 -24.22 3.88
C VAL A 264 -14.12 -23.54 4.86
N ASN A 265 -14.09 -22.20 4.89
CA ASN A 265 -13.25 -21.42 5.81
C ASN A 265 -13.92 -21.07 7.16
N LYS A 266 -15.13 -21.59 7.42
CA LYS A 266 -15.90 -21.40 8.66
C LYS A 266 -16.08 -22.70 9.48
N LYS A 267 -15.38 -23.77 9.13
CA LYS A 267 -15.17 -24.95 9.99
C LYS A 267 -13.76 -24.92 10.54
#